data_AF-A0A7C5L4Q6-F1
#
_entry.id   AF-A0A7C5L4Q6-F1
#
_cell.length_a   1.000
_cell.length_b   1.000
_cell.length_c   1.000
_cell.angle_alpha   90.00
_cell.angle_beta   90.00
_cell.angle_gamma   90.00
#
_symmetry.space_group_name_H-M   'P 1'
#
loop_
_entity.id
_entity.type
_entity.pdbx_description
1 polymer ?
#
loop_
_entity_poly.entity_id
_entity_poly.type
_entity_poly.pdbx_seq_one_letter_code
_entity_poly.pdbx_strand_id
1 'polypeptide(L)'
;GMPLSLSVEPTTACNLRCPECPSGLRSFTRPTGHIALELYEHVLEQLAPDLIFLTLYFQGEPYIHPRFLEMVRLAANKGLYTISSTNAHFLTEENARATVESGLDRLIVSLDGLSQETYESYRREGNLEEVLSGLRRLLKWKKRLKSRKPHVVLQFLVVRPNEHEIPAVRKLARELGVDELQLKTAQIYEYENGHPLIPTDLRYSRYKPAGNGRWVLKKPIKNRCLRMWQGAVLTWDGRVLPCCFDKDARHQLGQIPLRSFREIWKGENYDAFRQKLLRAREEIGICGNCTE
;
A
#
# COMPACT_ATOMS: atom_id res chain seq x y z
N GLY A 1 -9.63 22.47 -5.87
CA GLY A 1 -10.57 21.37 -6.14
C GLY A 1 -10.62 20.42 -4.96
N MET A 2 -11.31 19.29 -5.13
CA MET A 2 -11.31 18.13 -4.23
C MET A 2 -10.14 17.19 -4.62
N PRO A 3 -9.74 16.23 -3.77
CA PRO A 3 -8.70 15.26 -4.15
C PRO A 3 -9.17 14.36 -5.29
N LEU A 4 -8.23 13.90 -6.12
CA LEU A 4 -8.47 12.96 -7.22
C LEU A 4 -8.31 11.50 -6.77
N SER A 5 -7.73 11.28 -5.60
CA SER A 5 -7.45 9.95 -5.07
C SER A 5 -7.64 9.87 -3.56
N LEU A 6 -8.09 8.72 -3.08
CA LEU A 6 -8.20 8.43 -1.66
C LEU A 6 -7.63 7.05 -1.38
N SER A 7 -6.81 6.93 -0.34
CA SER A 7 -6.50 5.62 0.25
C SER A 7 -7.40 5.41 1.47
N VAL A 8 -8.11 4.29 1.53
CA VAL A 8 -8.90 3.90 2.70
C VAL A 8 -8.22 2.69 3.31
N GLU A 9 -8.06 2.71 4.63
CA GLU A 9 -7.55 1.60 5.43
C GLU A 9 -8.70 0.67 5.83
N PRO A 10 -8.84 -0.53 5.22
CA PRO A 10 -9.89 -1.47 5.63
C PRO A 10 -9.64 -1.98 7.05
N THR A 11 -8.37 -2.24 7.37
CA THR A 11 -7.92 -2.70 8.68
C THR A 11 -6.43 -2.45 8.87
N THR A 12 -5.97 -2.35 10.11
CA THR A 12 -4.54 -2.39 10.45
C THR A 12 -4.03 -3.80 10.73
N ALA A 13 -4.93 -4.78 10.90
CA ALA A 13 -4.60 -6.17 11.20
C ALA A 13 -3.87 -6.83 10.02
N CYS A 14 -2.85 -7.63 10.30
CA CYS A 14 -2.11 -8.38 9.28
C CYS A 14 -1.62 -9.69 9.88
N ASN A 15 -1.67 -10.80 9.14
CA ASN A 15 -1.14 -12.09 9.58
C ASN A 15 0.40 -12.16 9.59
N LEU A 16 1.10 -11.27 8.88
CA LEU A 16 2.57 -11.31 8.74
C LEU A 16 3.31 -10.40 9.75
N ARG A 17 4.63 -10.59 9.87
CA ARG A 17 5.57 -9.81 10.73
C ARG A 17 6.69 -9.11 9.95
N CYS A 18 6.35 -8.46 8.83
CA CYS A 18 7.37 -7.82 7.99
C CYS A 18 8.17 -6.74 8.76
N PRO A 19 9.51 -6.70 8.67
CA PRO A 19 10.37 -5.90 9.56
C PRO A 19 10.31 -4.38 9.32
N GLU A 20 9.89 -3.93 8.14
CA GLU A 20 9.77 -2.50 7.79
C GLU A 20 8.31 -1.99 7.79
N CYS A 21 7.40 -2.82 8.31
CA CYS A 21 5.97 -2.56 8.32
C CYS A 21 5.47 -2.40 9.76
N PRO A 22 4.92 -1.24 10.17
CA PRO A 22 4.37 -1.06 11.51
C PRO A 22 3.27 -2.06 11.89
N SER A 23 2.42 -2.48 10.93
CA SER A 23 1.50 -3.61 11.16
C SER A 23 2.28 -4.88 11.49
N GLY A 24 3.32 -5.19 10.72
CA GLY A 24 4.16 -6.38 10.95
C GLY A 24 4.90 -6.33 12.29
N LEU A 25 5.43 -5.17 12.68
CA LEU A 25 6.12 -4.96 13.95
C LEU A 25 5.17 -4.87 15.15
N ARG A 26 3.85 -4.79 14.93
CA ARG A 26 2.85 -4.52 15.97
C ARG A 26 3.17 -3.27 16.78
N SER A 27 3.69 -2.26 16.10
CA SER A 27 4.30 -1.07 16.73
C SER A 27 3.48 0.21 16.57
N PHE A 28 2.20 0.10 16.18
CA PHE A 28 1.32 1.27 16.14
C PHE A 28 1.08 1.80 17.55
N THR A 29 1.09 3.12 17.71
CA THR A 29 0.63 3.77 18.95
C THR A 29 -0.89 3.88 18.99
N ARG A 30 -1.57 3.61 17.87
CA ARG A 30 -3.03 3.61 17.73
C ARG A 30 -3.60 2.18 17.76
N PRO A 31 -4.87 2.00 18.18
CA PRO A 31 -5.50 0.68 18.25
C PRO A 31 -5.61 0.00 16.89
N THR A 32 -5.73 -1.33 16.92
CA THR A 32 -6.07 -2.13 15.76
C THR A 32 -7.58 -2.18 15.58
N GLY A 33 -8.05 -2.10 14.33
CA GLY A 33 -9.47 -2.17 14.05
C GLY A 33 -9.82 -2.38 12.59
N HIS A 34 -11.12 -2.31 12.32
CA HIS A 34 -11.78 -2.48 11.04
C HIS A 34 -12.62 -1.24 10.78
N ILE A 35 -12.60 -0.72 9.55
CA ILE A 35 -13.45 0.41 9.21
C ILE A 35 -14.92 -0.03 9.23
N ALA A 36 -15.77 0.76 9.89
CA ALA A 36 -17.21 0.55 9.79
C ALA A 36 -17.68 0.77 8.35
N LEU A 37 -18.52 -0.10 7.82
CA LEU A 37 -18.99 0.03 6.43
C LEU A 37 -19.78 1.32 6.25
N GLU A 38 -20.52 1.69 7.29
CA GLU A 38 -21.34 2.89 7.38
C GLU A 38 -20.48 4.15 7.29
N LEU A 39 -19.30 4.16 7.92
CA LEU A 39 -18.32 5.24 7.78
C LEU A 39 -17.73 5.28 6.37
N TYR A 40 -17.40 4.11 5.79
CA TYR A 40 -16.86 4.04 4.44
C TYR A 40 -17.87 4.53 3.39
N GLU A 41 -19.13 4.12 3.48
CA GLU A 41 -20.22 4.57 2.62
C GLU A 41 -20.41 6.08 2.74
N HIS A 42 -20.46 6.60 3.97
CA HIS A 42 -20.57 8.03 4.22
C HIS A 42 -19.43 8.85 3.59
N VAL A 43 -18.21 8.30 3.54
CA VAL A 43 -17.09 8.94 2.83
C VAL A 43 -17.22 8.83 1.31
N LEU A 44 -17.63 7.67 0.79
CA LEU A 44 -17.84 7.49 -0.64
C LEU A 44 -18.93 8.42 -1.18
N GLU A 45 -20.01 8.65 -0.44
CA GLU A 45 -21.06 9.61 -0.81
C GLU A 45 -20.52 11.03 -0.98
N GLN A 46 -19.56 11.43 -0.15
CA GLN A 46 -18.96 12.76 -0.21
C GLN A 46 -17.95 12.94 -1.35
N LEU A 47 -17.30 11.86 -1.80
CA LEU A 47 -16.10 11.97 -2.66
C LEU A 47 -16.19 11.25 -3.99
N ALA A 48 -17.09 10.29 -4.17
CA ALA A 48 -17.18 9.54 -5.42
C ALA A 48 -17.28 10.42 -6.68
N PRO A 49 -17.97 11.59 -6.69
CA PRO A 49 -18.00 12.46 -7.86
C PRO A 49 -16.65 13.08 -8.26
N ASP A 50 -15.72 13.22 -7.31
CA ASP A 50 -14.42 13.87 -7.51
C ASP A 50 -13.26 12.88 -7.67
N LEU A 51 -13.41 11.65 -7.16
CA LEU A 51 -12.36 10.64 -7.15
C LEU A 51 -12.21 9.96 -8.52
N ILE A 52 -10.95 9.81 -8.94
CA ILE A 52 -10.56 8.97 -10.08
C ILE A 52 -10.09 7.60 -9.58
N PHE A 53 -9.29 7.59 -8.51
CA PHE A 53 -8.68 6.37 -7.97
C PHE A 53 -9.02 6.17 -6.49
N LEU A 54 -9.46 4.96 -6.14
CA LEU A 54 -9.65 4.55 -4.75
C LEU A 54 -8.72 3.39 -4.42
N THR A 55 -7.82 3.61 -3.48
CA THR A 55 -6.91 2.58 -2.98
C THR A 55 -7.47 1.98 -1.69
N LEU A 56 -7.77 0.69 -1.68
CA LEU A 56 -8.31 -0.05 -0.55
C LEU A 56 -7.21 -0.84 0.17
N TYR A 57 -6.18 -0.12 0.59
CA TYR A 57 -5.18 -0.53 1.57
C TYR A 57 -4.49 0.71 2.12
N PHE A 58 -3.93 0.57 3.31
CA PHE A 58 -2.98 1.54 3.84
C PHE A 58 -1.90 0.81 4.65
N GLN A 59 -2.29 0.34 5.83
CA GLN A 59 -1.59 -0.68 6.60
C GLN A 59 -2.45 -1.95 6.61
N GLY A 60 -1.99 -3.01 7.27
CA GLY A 60 -2.74 -4.26 7.39
C GLY A 60 -2.79 -5.13 6.12
N GLU A 61 -3.60 -6.19 6.19
CA GLU A 61 -3.98 -7.07 5.08
C GLU A 61 -5.48 -6.92 4.81
N PRO A 62 -5.89 -6.34 3.66
CA PRO A 62 -7.30 -6.05 3.37
C PRO A 62 -8.25 -7.23 3.53
N TYR A 63 -7.82 -8.44 3.15
CA TYR A 63 -8.67 -9.64 3.21
C TYR A 63 -9.00 -10.11 4.64
N ILE A 64 -8.36 -9.56 5.66
CA ILE A 64 -8.75 -9.82 7.07
C ILE A 64 -10.05 -9.07 7.42
N HIS A 65 -10.35 -7.97 6.74
CA HIS A 65 -11.61 -7.27 6.96
C HIS A 65 -12.78 -8.09 6.38
N PRO A 66 -13.78 -8.49 7.21
CA PRO A 66 -14.82 -9.45 6.79
C PRO A 66 -15.70 -8.94 5.65
N ARG A 67 -15.83 -7.62 5.53
CA ARG A 67 -16.61 -6.95 4.46
C ARG A 67 -15.73 -6.31 3.38
N PHE A 68 -14.46 -6.72 3.23
CA PHE A 68 -13.53 -6.09 2.28
C PHE A 68 -14.04 -6.09 0.83
N LEU A 69 -14.48 -7.25 0.32
CA LEU A 69 -14.97 -7.35 -1.05
C LEU A 69 -16.31 -6.63 -1.27
N GLU A 70 -17.09 -6.40 -0.21
CA GLU A 70 -18.26 -5.52 -0.23
C GLU A 70 -17.84 -4.06 -0.40
N MET A 71 -16.81 -3.60 0.32
CA MET A 71 -16.25 -2.25 0.13
C MET A 71 -15.78 -2.02 -1.31
N VAL A 72 -15.15 -3.03 -1.91
CA VAL A 72 -14.76 -2.99 -3.33
C VAL A 72 -15.97 -2.82 -4.24
N ARG A 73 -17.01 -3.65 -4.06
CA ARG A 73 -18.25 -3.60 -4.87
C ARG A 73 -18.94 -2.24 -4.76
N LEU A 74 -19.02 -1.67 -3.56
CA LEU A 74 -19.63 -0.35 -3.33
C LEU A 74 -18.91 0.75 -4.12
N ALA A 75 -17.58 0.73 -4.16
CA ALA A 75 -16.81 1.70 -4.94
C ALA A 75 -16.93 1.45 -6.45
N ALA A 76 -16.86 0.18 -6.89
CA ALA A 76 -16.99 -0.19 -8.29
C ALA A 76 -18.38 0.19 -8.85
N ASN A 77 -19.46 0.02 -8.07
CA ASN A 77 -20.82 0.42 -8.44
C ASN A 77 -20.97 1.94 -8.60
N LYS A 78 -20.09 2.73 -7.98
CA LYS A 78 -20.01 4.19 -8.18
C LYS A 78 -19.09 4.60 -9.34
N GLY A 79 -18.56 3.64 -10.10
CA GLY A 79 -17.68 3.89 -11.26
C GLY A 79 -16.25 4.24 -10.91
N LEU A 80 -15.81 4.06 -9.66
CA LEU A 80 -14.45 4.36 -9.22
C LEU A 80 -13.45 3.29 -9.67
N TYR A 81 -12.25 3.71 -10.09
CA TYR A 81 -11.17 2.77 -10.35
C TYR A 81 -10.53 2.30 -9.03
N THR A 82 -10.72 1.03 -8.71
CA THR A 82 -10.35 0.44 -7.42
C THR A 82 -9.03 -0.31 -7.47
N ILE A 83 -8.15 -0.04 -6.51
CA ILE A 83 -6.84 -0.68 -6.39
C ILE A 83 -6.75 -1.30 -5.00
N SER A 84 -6.32 -2.56 -4.90
CA SER A 84 -5.94 -3.14 -3.61
C SER A 84 -4.61 -3.90 -3.69
N SER A 85 -4.06 -4.27 -2.53
CA SER A 85 -2.86 -5.10 -2.42
C SER A 85 -3.07 -6.18 -1.37
N THR A 86 -2.50 -7.37 -1.59
CA THR A 86 -2.61 -8.50 -0.67
C THR A 86 -1.31 -9.28 -0.59
N ASN A 87 -1.08 -9.91 0.55
CA ASN A 87 -0.08 -10.97 0.73
C ASN A 87 -0.59 -12.35 0.25
N ALA A 88 -1.79 -12.42 -0.32
CA ALA A 88 -2.42 -13.60 -0.93
C ALA A 88 -2.74 -14.79 -0.02
N HIS A 89 -2.42 -14.76 1.27
CA HIS A 89 -2.69 -15.90 2.18
C HIS A 89 -4.18 -16.19 2.34
N PHE A 90 -5.02 -15.17 2.13
CA PHE A 90 -6.47 -15.29 2.20
C PHE A 90 -7.14 -15.46 0.84
N LEU A 91 -6.38 -15.66 -0.25
CA LEU A 91 -6.94 -16.04 -1.56
C LEU A 91 -7.28 -17.53 -1.59
N THR A 92 -8.26 -17.91 -0.75
CA THR A 92 -8.94 -19.20 -0.83
C THR A 92 -9.67 -19.33 -2.16
N GLU A 93 -10.17 -20.52 -2.51
CA GLU A 93 -10.98 -20.69 -3.74
C GLU A 93 -12.19 -19.74 -3.76
N GLU A 94 -12.86 -19.57 -2.63
CA GLU A 94 -14.00 -18.64 -2.48
C GLU A 94 -13.56 -17.18 -2.63
N ASN A 95 -12.54 -16.75 -1.88
CA ASN A 95 -12.08 -15.36 -1.94
C ASN A 95 -11.48 -15.00 -3.30
N ALA A 96 -10.76 -15.93 -3.95
CA ALA A 96 -10.24 -15.74 -5.30
C ALA A 96 -11.37 -15.52 -6.31
N ARG A 97 -12.42 -16.35 -6.27
CA ARG A 97 -13.61 -16.16 -7.10
C ARG A 97 -14.29 -14.81 -6.82
N ALA A 98 -14.59 -14.56 -5.55
CA ALA A 98 -15.30 -13.36 -5.12
C ALA A 98 -14.51 -12.08 -5.45
N THR A 99 -13.18 -12.14 -5.49
CA THR A 99 -12.31 -11.05 -5.94
C THR A 99 -12.47 -10.75 -7.42
N VAL A 100 -12.60 -11.77 -8.27
CA VAL A 100 -12.83 -11.57 -9.71
C VAL A 100 -14.23 -11.01 -9.96
N GLU A 101 -15.21 -11.41 -9.15
CA GLU A 101 -16.61 -10.95 -9.24
C GLU A 101 -16.85 -9.59 -8.56
N SER A 102 -15.95 -9.09 -7.71
CA SER A 102 -16.18 -7.86 -6.91
C SER A 102 -16.13 -6.56 -7.70
N GLY A 103 -15.61 -6.60 -8.94
CA GLY A 103 -15.38 -5.40 -9.74
C GLY A 103 -14.03 -4.72 -9.45
N LEU A 104 -13.15 -5.32 -8.64
CA LEU A 104 -11.81 -4.81 -8.38
C LEU A 104 -11.05 -4.56 -9.68
N ASP A 105 -10.53 -3.35 -9.90
CA ASP A 105 -9.85 -3.02 -11.16
C ASP A 105 -8.40 -3.50 -11.20
N ARG A 106 -7.68 -3.37 -10.08
CA ARG A 106 -6.26 -3.74 -9.98
C ARG A 106 -5.96 -4.38 -8.63
N LEU A 107 -5.29 -5.53 -8.67
CA LEU A 107 -4.83 -6.24 -7.48
C LEU A 107 -3.33 -6.44 -7.53
N ILE A 108 -2.66 -5.94 -6.51
CA ILE A 108 -1.22 -6.13 -6.30
C ILE A 108 -1.02 -7.33 -5.39
N VAL A 109 -0.41 -8.40 -5.90
CA VAL A 109 0.00 -9.55 -5.11
C VAL A 109 1.46 -9.40 -4.74
N SER A 110 1.73 -9.38 -3.45
CA SER A 110 3.07 -9.24 -2.89
C SER A 110 3.80 -10.58 -2.84
N LEU A 111 4.95 -10.67 -3.52
CA LEU A 111 5.82 -11.84 -3.50
C LEU A 111 7.26 -11.34 -3.42
N ASP A 112 7.94 -11.54 -2.28
CA ASP A 112 9.28 -10.98 -2.04
C ASP A 112 10.34 -12.06 -1.81
N GLY A 113 10.16 -13.23 -2.41
CA GLY A 113 11.14 -14.32 -2.45
C GLY A 113 10.61 -15.52 -3.23
N LEU A 114 11.51 -16.37 -3.77
CA LEU A 114 11.16 -17.58 -4.52
C LEU A 114 11.57 -18.89 -3.83
N SER A 115 12.32 -18.80 -2.74
CA SER A 115 12.44 -19.87 -1.73
C SER A 115 11.72 -19.44 -0.44
N GLN A 116 11.31 -20.41 0.38
CA GLN A 116 10.70 -20.10 1.68
C GLN A 116 11.63 -19.25 2.56
N GLU A 117 12.94 -19.57 2.56
CA GLU A 117 13.97 -18.84 3.28
C GLU A 117 14.05 -17.37 2.82
N THR A 118 14.20 -17.15 1.51
CA THR A 118 14.30 -15.80 0.96
C THR A 118 13.01 -15.01 1.15
N TYR A 119 11.85 -15.67 1.00
CA TYR A 119 10.56 -15.05 1.23
C TYR A 119 10.38 -14.61 2.69
N GLU A 120 10.68 -15.48 3.65
CA GLU A 120 10.56 -15.18 5.08
C GLU A 120 11.57 -14.15 5.59
N SER A 121 12.70 -13.96 4.88
CA SER A 121 13.69 -12.94 5.22
C SER A 121 13.07 -11.53 5.35
N TYR A 122 12.02 -11.27 4.55
CA TYR A 122 11.22 -10.05 4.62
C TYR A 122 9.77 -10.32 5.04
N ARG A 123 9.09 -11.32 4.46
CA ARG A 123 7.68 -11.66 4.73
C ARG A 123 7.56 -12.66 5.87
N ARG A 124 8.13 -12.33 7.04
CA ARG A 124 8.14 -13.20 8.24
C ARG A 124 6.74 -13.70 8.61
N GLU A 125 6.68 -14.95 9.07
CA GLU A 125 5.44 -15.73 9.34
C GLU A 125 4.58 -16.01 8.11
N GLY A 126 5.08 -15.74 6.89
CA GLY A 126 4.37 -16.03 5.66
C GLY A 126 4.79 -17.36 5.06
N ASN A 127 3.90 -17.99 4.30
CA ASN A 127 4.15 -19.20 3.56
C ASN A 127 4.15 -18.91 2.05
N LEU A 128 5.27 -19.17 1.38
CA LEU A 128 5.44 -18.93 -0.06
C LEU A 128 4.44 -19.74 -0.90
N GLU A 129 4.22 -21.00 -0.56
CA GLU A 129 3.31 -21.85 -1.33
C GLU A 129 1.86 -21.36 -1.23
N GLU A 130 1.43 -20.85 -0.07
CA GLU A 130 0.10 -20.23 0.05
C GLU A 130 -0.04 -18.99 -0.83
N VAL A 131 1.00 -18.15 -0.94
CA VAL A 131 1.00 -17.01 -1.87
C VAL A 131 0.85 -17.47 -3.31
N LEU A 132 1.67 -18.44 -3.73
CA LEU A 132 1.67 -18.94 -5.11
C LEU A 132 0.36 -19.67 -5.43
N SER A 133 -0.15 -20.48 -4.51
CA SER A 133 -1.44 -21.15 -4.64
C SER A 133 -2.60 -20.16 -4.69
N GLY A 134 -2.60 -19.13 -3.83
CA GLY A 134 -3.59 -18.05 -3.85
C GLY A 134 -3.60 -17.30 -5.18
N LEU A 135 -2.43 -16.95 -5.71
CA LEU A 135 -2.29 -16.31 -7.02
C LEU A 135 -2.79 -17.22 -8.15
N ARG A 136 -2.43 -18.52 -8.15
CA ARG A 136 -2.91 -19.48 -9.15
C ARG A 136 -4.44 -19.63 -9.11
N ARG A 137 -5.06 -19.68 -7.92
CA ARG A 137 -6.53 -19.70 -7.75
C ARG A 137 -7.18 -18.46 -8.36
N LEU A 138 -6.63 -17.27 -8.11
CA LEU A 138 -7.12 -16.02 -8.69
C LEU A 138 -7.07 -16.05 -10.23
N LEU A 139 -5.92 -16.41 -10.80
CA LEU A 139 -5.72 -16.46 -12.26
C LEU A 139 -6.63 -17.52 -12.92
N LYS A 140 -6.80 -18.67 -12.27
CA LYS A 140 -7.75 -19.72 -12.67
C LYS A 140 -9.17 -19.17 -12.75
N TRP A 141 -9.63 -18.43 -11.74
CA TRP A 141 -10.97 -17.82 -11.75
C TRP A 141 -11.11 -16.71 -12.79
N LYS A 142 -10.09 -15.87 -12.99
CA LYS A 142 -10.07 -14.89 -14.09
C LYS A 142 -10.30 -15.58 -15.44
N LYS A 143 -9.58 -16.68 -15.71
CA LYS A 143 -9.73 -17.46 -16.95
C LYS A 143 -11.12 -18.09 -17.07
N ARG A 144 -11.61 -18.74 -15.99
CA ARG A 144 -12.91 -19.43 -15.97
C ARG A 144 -14.08 -18.47 -16.19
N LEU A 145 -14.03 -17.29 -15.57
CA LEU A 145 -15.06 -16.26 -15.69
C LEU A 145 -14.84 -15.34 -16.91
N LYS A 146 -13.79 -15.60 -17.70
CA LYS A 146 -13.38 -14.77 -18.85
C LYS A 146 -13.25 -13.28 -18.49
N SER A 147 -12.84 -13.00 -17.24
CA SER A 147 -12.75 -11.64 -16.72
C SER A 147 -11.41 -11.01 -17.07
N ARG A 148 -11.46 -9.77 -17.54
CA ARG A 148 -10.27 -8.91 -17.69
C ARG A 148 -9.81 -8.32 -16.35
N LYS A 149 -10.68 -8.29 -15.34
CA LYS A 149 -10.43 -7.69 -14.03
C LYS A 149 -10.29 -8.76 -12.92
N PRO A 150 -9.52 -8.48 -11.85
CA PRO A 150 -8.61 -7.33 -11.71
C PRO A 150 -7.39 -7.46 -12.61
N HIS A 151 -6.76 -6.36 -13.04
CA HIS A 151 -5.40 -6.37 -13.57
C HIS A 151 -4.44 -6.81 -12.45
N VAL A 152 -3.81 -7.96 -12.61
CA VAL A 152 -3.00 -8.63 -11.58
C VAL A 152 -1.56 -8.20 -11.72
N VAL A 153 -1.06 -7.49 -10.71
CA VAL A 153 0.32 -7.06 -10.60
C VAL A 153 1.04 -7.97 -9.62
N LEU A 154 2.05 -8.70 -10.07
CA LEU A 154 3.01 -9.32 -9.17
C LEU A 154 4.02 -8.26 -8.74
N GLN A 155 4.04 -7.90 -7.46
CA GLN A 155 4.99 -6.92 -6.95
C GLN A 155 6.08 -7.62 -6.14
N PHE A 156 7.33 -7.32 -6.49
CA PHE A 156 8.52 -7.84 -5.84
C PHE A 156 9.32 -6.67 -5.25
N LEU A 157 9.38 -6.61 -3.92
CA LEU A 157 10.18 -5.66 -3.18
C LEU A 157 11.63 -6.15 -3.15
N VAL A 158 12.51 -5.46 -3.86
CA VAL A 158 13.91 -5.82 -3.95
C VAL A 158 14.64 -5.38 -2.68
N VAL A 159 15.18 -6.37 -1.97
CA VAL A 159 16.04 -6.23 -0.80
C VAL A 159 17.28 -7.12 -0.99
N ARG A 160 18.37 -6.86 -0.28
CA ARG A 160 19.62 -7.64 -0.43
C ARG A 160 19.41 -9.16 -0.38
N PRO A 161 18.60 -9.72 0.55
CA PRO A 161 18.43 -11.16 0.60
C PRO A 161 17.81 -11.78 -0.65
N ASN A 162 17.06 -11.01 -1.46
CA ASN A 162 16.29 -11.53 -2.59
C ASN A 162 16.70 -10.97 -3.97
N GLU A 163 17.64 -10.01 -4.02
CA GLU A 163 17.98 -9.31 -5.27
C GLU A 163 18.53 -10.25 -6.36
N HIS A 164 19.16 -11.34 -5.96
CA HIS A 164 19.67 -12.38 -6.87
C HIS A 164 18.55 -13.16 -7.58
N GLU A 165 17.31 -13.14 -7.07
CA GLU A 165 16.16 -13.86 -7.64
C GLU A 165 15.43 -13.07 -8.75
N ILE A 166 15.81 -11.82 -9.03
CA ILE A 166 15.13 -10.96 -10.02
C ILE A 166 14.97 -11.64 -11.40
N PRO A 167 15.99 -12.31 -11.99
CA PRO A 167 15.83 -13.02 -13.25
C PRO A 167 14.79 -14.15 -13.17
N ALA A 168 14.76 -14.89 -12.06
CA ALA A 168 13.83 -15.98 -11.82
C ALA A 168 12.40 -15.47 -11.61
N VAL A 169 12.21 -14.36 -10.88
CA VAL A 169 10.90 -13.70 -10.72
C VAL A 169 10.33 -13.25 -12.06
N ARG A 170 11.17 -12.73 -12.95
CA ARG A 170 10.76 -12.37 -14.32
C ARG A 170 10.28 -13.57 -15.12
N LYS A 171 10.92 -14.72 -14.95
CA LYS A 171 10.52 -15.98 -15.59
C LYS A 171 9.18 -16.47 -15.01
N LEU A 172 9.07 -16.53 -13.68
CA LEU A 172 7.86 -16.94 -12.98
C LEU A 172 6.65 -16.08 -13.36
N ALA A 173 6.81 -14.75 -13.41
CA ALA A 173 5.72 -13.85 -13.79
C ALA A 173 5.16 -14.16 -15.19
N ARG A 174 6.04 -14.47 -16.16
CA ARG A 174 5.63 -14.87 -17.51
C ARG A 174 4.93 -16.22 -17.52
N GLU A 175 5.45 -17.19 -16.77
CA GLU A 175 4.90 -18.54 -16.69
C GLU A 175 3.52 -18.57 -16.02
N LEU A 176 3.32 -17.79 -14.96
CA LEU A 176 2.01 -17.65 -14.31
C LEU A 176 1.01 -16.90 -15.20
N GLY A 177 1.49 -16.04 -16.09
CA GLY A 177 0.63 -15.20 -16.93
C GLY A 177 -0.04 -14.07 -16.14
N VAL A 178 0.68 -13.46 -15.19
CA VAL A 178 0.23 -12.21 -14.55
C VAL A 178 0.26 -11.05 -15.55
N ASP A 179 -0.57 -10.04 -15.33
CA ASP A 179 -0.69 -8.93 -16.27
C ASP A 179 0.52 -7.97 -16.20
N GLU A 180 1.19 -7.88 -15.05
CA GLU A 180 2.34 -7.00 -14.84
C GLU A 180 3.28 -7.51 -13.74
N LEU A 181 4.59 -7.35 -13.92
CA LEU A 181 5.60 -7.49 -12.86
C LEU A 181 6.13 -6.11 -12.47
N GLN A 182 6.01 -5.74 -11.20
CA GLN A 182 6.59 -4.51 -10.65
C GLN A 182 7.73 -4.82 -9.69
N LEU A 183 8.93 -4.33 -10.01
CA LEU A 183 10.05 -4.31 -9.06
C LEU A 183 10.02 -3.00 -8.28
N LYS A 184 10.00 -3.07 -6.95
CA LYS A 184 9.97 -1.90 -6.06
C LYS A 184 11.22 -1.85 -5.19
N THR A 185 11.70 -0.64 -4.93
CA THR A 185 12.77 -0.38 -3.97
C THR A 185 12.19 -0.26 -2.56
N ALA A 186 12.74 -0.97 -1.59
CA ALA A 186 12.32 -0.93 -0.19
C ALA A 186 12.54 0.46 0.45
N GLN A 187 11.55 0.88 1.26
CA GLN A 187 11.76 1.90 2.27
C GLN A 187 12.30 1.19 3.50
N ILE A 188 13.48 1.61 3.97
CA ILE A 188 14.18 1.02 5.11
C ILE A 188 14.32 2.12 6.16
N TYR A 189 13.92 1.83 7.39
CA TYR A 189 14.20 2.69 8.55
C TYR A 189 15.63 2.42 9.05
N GLU A 190 16.23 3.40 9.73
CA GLU A 190 17.59 3.26 10.30
C GLU A 190 18.67 2.91 9.24
N TYR A 191 18.49 3.41 8.01
CA TYR A 191 19.37 3.11 6.90
C TYR A 191 20.72 3.86 6.97
N GLU A 192 20.85 4.89 7.81
CA GLU A 192 21.93 5.88 7.82
C GLU A 192 23.32 5.26 8.04
N ASN A 193 23.37 4.13 8.76
CA ASN A 193 24.60 3.38 9.06
C ASN A 193 24.76 2.14 8.16
N GLY A 194 23.95 2.04 7.11
CA GLY A 194 23.76 0.83 6.32
C GLY A 194 22.77 -0.11 6.99
N HIS A 195 22.17 -0.99 6.18
CA HIS A 195 21.19 -1.95 6.67
C HIS A 195 21.26 -3.25 5.86
N PRO A 196 21.06 -4.43 6.48
CA PRO A 196 21.10 -5.73 5.78
C PRO A 196 20.12 -5.83 4.61
N LEU A 197 19.01 -5.10 4.64
CA LEU A 197 18.03 -5.11 3.54
C LEU A 197 18.43 -4.23 2.35
N ILE A 198 19.43 -3.34 2.47
CA ILE A 198 19.83 -2.47 1.36
C ILE A 198 20.48 -3.30 0.25
N PRO A 199 19.90 -3.36 -0.97
CA PRO A 199 20.47 -4.11 -2.09
C PRO A 199 21.92 -3.73 -2.39
N THR A 200 22.74 -4.70 -2.81
CA THR A 200 24.08 -4.41 -3.34
C THR A 200 23.99 -3.76 -4.72
N ASP A 201 22.97 -4.11 -5.50
CA ASP A 201 22.65 -3.44 -6.75
C ASP A 201 21.88 -2.13 -6.49
N LEU A 202 22.62 -1.01 -6.53
CA LEU A 202 22.08 0.32 -6.26
C LEU A 202 21.06 0.83 -7.31
N ARG A 203 20.79 0.08 -8.39
CA ARG A 203 19.64 0.34 -9.28
C ARG A 203 18.32 0.09 -8.56
N TYR A 204 18.31 -0.86 -7.62
CA TYR A 204 17.14 -1.25 -6.84
C TYR A 204 17.14 -0.68 -5.40
N SER A 205 18.07 0.23 -5.10
CA SER A 205 18.14 0.89 -3.81
C SER A 205 17.58 2.32 -3.85
N ARG A 206 16.87 2.71 -2.77
CA ARG A 206 16.53 4.12 -2.50
C ARG A 206 17.71 4.91 -1.95
N TYR A 207 18.76 4.23 -1.51
CA TYR A 207 19.88 4.78 -0.74
C TYR A 207 21.19 4.58 -1.50
N LYS A 208 22.17 5.45 -1.24
CA LYS A 208 23.54 5.35 -1.77
C LYS A 208 24.56 5.66 -0.68
N PRO A 209 25.78 5.10 -0.75
CA PRO A 209 26.85 5.45 0.18
C PRO A 209 27.24 6.92 -0.02
N ALA A 210 27.52 7.61 1.08
CA ALA A 210 27.99 9.00 1.11
C ALA A 210 29.53 9.13 1.11
N GLY A 211 30.25 8.01 1.16
CA GLY A 211 31.73 7.97 1.14
C GLY A 211 32.40 8.08 2.52
N ASN A 212 31.65 8.32 3.59
CA ASN A 212 32.12 8.47 4.98
C ASN A 212 31.59 7.35 5.90
N GLY A 213 31.27 6.19 5.34
CA GLY A 213 30.60 5.09 6.06
C GLY A 213 29.09 5.27 6.28
N ARG A 214 28.52 6.42 5.92
CA ARG A 214 27.06 6.68 6.01
C ARG A 214 26.35 6.45 4.69
N TRP A 215 25.04 6.30 4.77
CA TRP A 215 24.13 6.20 3.64
C TRP A 215 23.16 7.39 3.62
N VAL A 216 22.80 7.81 2.41
CA VAL A 216 21.86 8.91 2.16
C VAL A 216 20.83 8.50 1.12
N LEU A 217 19.67 9.17 1.12
CA LEU A 217 18.71 9.03 0.03
C LEU A 217 19.35 9.36 -1.33
N LYS A 218 19.08 8.53 -2.32
CA LYS A 218 19.57 8.70 -3.69
C LYS A 218 18.92 9.90 -4.38
N LYS A 219 17.63 10.13 -4.10
CA LYS A 219 16.87 11.29 -4.60
C LYS A 219 16.81 12.36 -3.50
N PRO A 220 17.21 13.61 -3.78
CA PRO A 220 17.09 14.69 -2.81
C PRO A 220 15.62 15.03 -2.57
N ILE A 221 15.29 15.34 -1.33
CA ILE A 221 13.97 15.85 -0.96
C ILE A 221 13.87 17.28 -1.48
N LYS A 222 12.76 17.58 -2.14
CA LYS A 222 12.44 18.92 -2.65
C LYS A 222 11.16 19.40 -1.99
N ASN A 223 11.04 20.70 -1.74
CA ASN A 223 9.84 21.35 -1.18
C ASN A 223 8.65 21.38 -2.16
N ARG A 224 8.25 20.21 -2.65
CA ARG A 224 7.14 19.95 -3.56
C ARG A 224 6.69 18.50 -3.36
N CYS A 225 5.38 18.24 -3.43
CA CYS A 225 4.82 16.89 -3.27
C CYS A 225 3.40 16.82 -3.85
N LEU A 226 3.22 16.30 -5.06
CA LEU A 226 1.90 16.28 -5.71
C LEU A 226 0.82 15.56 -4.89
N ARG A 227 1.19 14.58 -4.05
CA ARG A 227 0.24 13.85 -3.20
C ARG A 227 -0.59 14.76 -2.30
N MET A 228 -0.02 15.84 -1.76
CA MET A 228 -0.76 16.78 -0.89
C MET A 228 -1.89 17.55 -1.58
N TRP A 229 -1.89 17.58 -2.91
CA TRP A 229 -2.91 18.24 -3.72
C TRP A 229 -3.81 17.24 -4.46
N GLN A 230 -3.40 15.97 -4.56
CA GLN A 230 -4.08 14.95 -5.35
C GLN A 230 -4.75 13.87 -4.51
N GLY A 231 -4.37 13.69 -3.24
CA GLY A 231 -5.00 12.66 -2.43
C GLY A 231 -4.82 12.80 -0.93
N ALA A 232 -5.48 11.89 -0.22
CA ALA A 232 -5.50 11.78 1.23
C ALA A 232 -5.55 10.30 1.64
N VAL A 233 -5.41 10.04 2.94
CA VAL A 233 -5.67 8.73 3.54
C VAL A 233 -6.79 8.84 4.57
N LEU A 234 -7.71 7.89 4.56
CA LEU A 234 -8.71 7.67 5.61
C LEU A 234 -8.31 6.43 6.41
N THR A 235 -8.08 6.58 7.71
CA THR A 235 -7.83 5.44 8.61
C THR A 235 -9.12 4.71 8.96
N TRP A 236 -8.99 3.50 9.51
CA TRP A 236 -10.14 2.68 9.90
C TRP A 236 -11.06 3.36 10.94
N ASP A 237 -10.51 4.26 11.76
CA ASP A 237 -11.21 5.03 12.79
C ASP A 237 -11.58 6.47 12.35
N GLY A 238 -11.54 6.72 11.03
CA GLY A 238 -12.08 7.95 10.42
C GLY A 238 -11.14 9.15 10.41
N ARG A 239 -9.88 9.01 10.81
CA ARG A 239 -8.89 10.10 10.73
C ARG A 239 -8.48 10.31 9.28
N VAL A 240 -8.33 11.57 8.91
CA VAL A 240 -7.84 11.98 7.58
C VAL A 240 -6.38 12.41 7.69
N LEU A 241 -5.50 11.76 6.93
CA LEU A 241 -4.04 11.96 6.96
C LEU A 241 -3.53 12.54 5.64
N PRO A 242 -2.36 13.22 5.64
CA PRO A 242 -1.78 13.84 4.45
C PRO A 242 -1.39 12.83 3.37
N CYS A 243 -0.85 11.66 3.74
CA CYS A 243 -0.40 10.65 2.79
C CYS A 243 -0.09 9.31 3.45
N CYS A 244 0.18 8.29 2.63
CA CYS A 244 0.51 6.94 3.08
C CYS A 244 1.86 6.78 3.81
N PHE A 245 2.66 7.85 3.95
CA PHE A 245 3.87 7.81 4.77
C PHE A 245 3.57 8.04 6.26
N ASP A 246 2.39 8.56 6.61
CA ASP A 246 1.96 8.76 7.99
C ASP A 246 1.37 7.48 8.60
N LYS A 247 2.14 6.38 8.57
CA LYS A 247 1.67 5.01 8.90
C LYS A 247 0.95 4.91 10.25
N ASP A 248 1.41 5.70 11.22
CA ASP A 248 0.96 5.72 12.61
C ASP A 248 -0.10 6.82 12.88
N ALA A 249 -0.57 7.53 11.85
CA ALA A 249 -1.57 8.59 11.93
C ALA A 249 -1.20 9.73 12.90
N ARG A 250 0.04 10.21 12.84
CA ARG A 250 0.55 11.29 13.70
C ARG A 250 0.18 12.68 13.18
N HIS A 251 -0.03 12.82 11.88
CA HIS A 251 -0.40 14.07 11.21
C HIS A 251 -1.89 14.07 10.86
N GLN A 252 -2.74 14.07 11.87
CA GLN A 252 -4.19 14.09 11.68
C GLN A 252 -4.65 15.47 11.23
N LEU A 253 -5.24 15.53 10.03
CA LEU A 253 -5.72 16.78 9.45
C LEU A 253 -7.19 17.04 9.76
N GLY A 254 -7.92 15.99 10.13
CA GLY A 254 -9.30 16.02 10.57
C GLY A 254 -9.83 14.62 10.82
N GLN A 255 -11.11 14.52 11.16
CA GLN A 255 -11.77 13.24 11.42
C GLN A 255 -13.22 13.26 10.97
N ILE A 256 -13.65 12.16 10.37
CA ILE A 256 -15.02 11.89 9.91
C ILE A 256 -15.64 10.89 10.90
N PRO A 257 -16.92 11.05 11.30
CA PRO A 257 -17.92 12.01 10.79
C PRO A 257 -17.94 13.37 11.51
N LEU A 258 -16.96 13.69 12.37
CA LEU A 258 -16.96 14.94 13.14
C LEU A 258 -17.00 16.20 12.25
N ARG A 259 -16.37 16.13 11.08
CA ARG A 259 -16.44 17.15 10.01
C ARG A 259 -16.58 16.46 8.67
N SER A 260 -17.18 17.13 7.69
CA SER A 260 -17.21 16.63 6.31
C SER A 260 -15.79 16.60 5.73
N PHE A 261 -15.56 15.72 4.75
CA PHE A 261 -14.27 15.64 4.08
C PHE A 261 -13.89 16.98 3.42
N ARG A 262 -14.88 17.68 2.85
CA ARG A 262 -14.67 18.98 2.19
C ARG A 262 -14.17 20.05 3.17
N GLU A 263 -14.75 20.12 4.36
CA GLU A 263 -14.31 21.04 5.42
C GLU A 263 -12.89 20.71 5.88
N ILE A 264 -12.57 19.42 6.02
CA ILE A 264 -11.21 18.99 6.38
C ILE A 264 -10.22 19.39 5.27
N TRP A 265 -10.49 19.02 4.01
CA TRP A 265 -9.59 19.24 2.87
C TRP A 265 -9.29 20.72 2.55
N LYS A 266 -10.27 21.58 2.83
CA LYS A 266 -10.18 23.05 2.68
C LYS A 266 -9.93 23.77 4.02
N GLY A 267 -9.67 23.02 5.08
CA GLY A 267 -9.49 23.55 6.42
C GLY A 267 -8.05 23.98 6.70
N GLU A 268 -7.90 24.74 7.78
CA GLU A 268 -6.62 25.33 8.20
C GLU A 268 -5.52 24.28 8.42
N ASN A 269 -5.86 23.09 8.93
CA ASN A 269 -4.90 22.00 9.13
C ASN A 269 -4.23 21.54 7.82
N TYR A 270 -5.02 21.42 6.76
CA TYR A 270 -4.51 21.02 5.44
C TYR A 270 -3.65 22.14 4.85
N ASP A 271 -4.08 23.39 4.98
CA ASP A 271 -3.33 24.54 4.46
C ASP A 271 -2.03 24.76 5.22
N ALA A 272 -2.03 24.63 6.54
CA ALA A 272 -0.83 24.66 7.38
C ALA A 272 0.16 23.57 6.97
N PHE A 273 -0.31 22.33 6.75
CA PHE A 273 0.56 21.23 6.32
C PHE A 273 1.14 21.49 4.91
N ARG A 274 0.32 21.97 3.96
CA ARG A 274 0.77 22.34 2.61
C ARG A 274 1.82 23.45 2.65
N GLN A 275 1.61 24.49 3.46
CA GLN A 275 2.59 25.58 3.63
C GLN A 275 3.89 25.09 4.24
N LYS A 276 3.83 24.23 5.27
CA LYS A 276 5.03 23.62 5.86
C LYS A 276 5.79 22.80 4.80
N LEU A 277 5.09 22.03 3.98
CA LEU A 277 5.70 21.24 2.92
C LEU A 277 6.41 22.12 1.86
N LEU A 278 5.85 23.27 1.50
CA LEU A 278 6.44 24.18 0.52
C LEU A 278 7.66 24.95 1.06
N ARG A 279 7.81 25.05 2.39
CA ARG A 279 8.91 25.80 3.02
C ARG A 279 10.02 24.89 3.55
N ALA A 280 9.67 23.79 4.19
CA ALA A 280 10.60 22.92 4.90
C ALA A 280 10.09 21.46 4.93
N ARG A 281 10.00 20.82 3.75
CA ARG A 281 9.52 19.43 3.64
C ARG A 281 10.38 18.45 4.43
N GLU A 282 11.69 18.68 4.46
CA GLU A 282 12.67 17.82 5.16
C GLU A 282 12.49 17.79 6.69
N GLU A 283 11.90 18.83 7.28
CA GLU A 283 11.55 18.89 8.71
C GLU A 283 10.29 18.09 9.06
N ILE A 284 9.54 17.61 8.06
CA ILE A 284 8.38 16.76 8.26
C ILE A 284 8.88 15.31 8.32
N GLY A 285 8.85 14.69 9.50
CA GLY A 285 9.43 13.35 9.71
C GLY A 285 8.98 12.30 8.70
N ILE A 286 7.70 12.27 8.32
CA ILE A 286 7.17 11.33 7.31
C ILE A 286 7.70 11.58 5.89
N CYS A 287 8.22 12.78 5.62
CA CYS A 287 8.80 13.15 4.32
C CYS A 287 10.30 12.81 4.23
N GLY A 288 11.00 12.70 5.35
CA GLY A 288 12.46 12.48 5.43
C GLY A 288 12.97 11.18 4.78
N ASN A 289 12.07 10.21 4.54
CA ASN A 289 12.36 8.94 3.86
C ASN A 289 11.45 8.71 2.65
N CYS A 290 10.89 9.80 2.09
CA CYS A 290 9.98 9.79 0.95
C CYS A 290 10.75 10.09 -0.35
N THR A 291 10.49 9.31 -1.41
CA THR A 291 11.16 9.46 -2.72
C THR A 291 10.26 10.01 -3.82
N GLU A 292 9.06 10.47 -3.44
CA GLU A 292 8.12 11.24 -4.26
C GLU A 292 8.64 12.65 -4.54
#